data_AF-E1Z4N4-F1
#
_entry.id   AF-E1Z4N4-F1
#
_cell.length_a   1.000
_cell.length_b   1.000
_cell.length_c   1.000
_cell.angle_alpha   90.00
_cell.angle_beta   90.00
_cell.angle_gamma   90.00
#
_symmetry.space_group_name_H-M   'P 1'
#
loop_
_entity.id
_entity.type
_entity.pdbx_description
1 polymer ?
#
loop_
_entity_poly.entity_id
_entity_poly.type
_entity_poly.pdbx_seq_one_letter_code
_entity_poly.pdbx_strand_id
1 'polypeptide(L)'
;MFSLQGFQCSARQPLSAAVMAAPSLTQQRRLCACGASRKNRKGGGGGGKRGGCSEVNSSASDPASEAHRLQDAIRESRQQQLVAADMLAKLLQAEDPQEVAQQYTDSLDEQFFWQANTFLSMAKKEGNAEVVARLEAALKAAFEAKQATLRPEIQLLNRLLAAETAEQRQQVLGAPEAAATLAMNDRYFFQLLGRMAQDVGRQPEGDQRATLLAKLEGIQADAQQRAAGAEAEAAA
;
A
#
# COMPACT_ATOMS: atom_id res chain seq x y z
N MET A 1 -54.21 -20.05 6.11
CA MET A 1 -53.79 -19.05 5.11
C MET A 1 -52.80 -18.10 5.77
N PHE A 2 -51.51 -18.44 5.77
CA PHE A 2 -50.44 -17.50 6.12
C PHE A 2 -49.43 -17.52 4.99
N SER A 3 -49.22 -16.32 4.44
CA SER A 3 -48.48 -16.03 3.23
C SER A 3 -46.98 -16.06 3.52
N LEU A 4 -46.24 -16.95 2.86
CA LEU A 4 -44.78 -16.94 2.82
C LEU A 4 -44.35 -15.96 1.71
N GLN A 5 -44.07 -14.71 2.09
CA GLN A 5 -43.39 -13.75 1.21
C GLN A 5 -41.88 -13.90 1.36
N GLY A 6 -41.23 -13.91 0.20
CA GLY A 6 -39.83 -14.29 0.01
C GLY A 6 -38.83 -13.33 0.64
N PHE A 7 -37.85 -13.92 1.32
CA PHE A 7 -36.58 -13.29 1.59
C PHE A 7 -35.77 -13.26 0.29
N GLN A 8 -35.71 -12.09 -0.33
CA GLN A 8 -34.68 -11.80 -1.33
C GLN A 8 -33.32 -11.73 -0.62
N CYS A 9 -32.47 -12.73 -0.84
CA CYS A 9 -31.05 -12.64 -0.58
C CYS A 9 -30.44 -11.63 -1.54
N SER A 10 -30.38 -10.36 -1.13
CA SER A 10 -29.56 -9.35 -1.79
C SER A 10 -28.10 -9.60 -1.39
N ALA A 11 -27.37 -10.29 -2.26
CA ALA A 11 -25.93 -10.47 -2.14
C ALA A 11 -25.24 -9.12 -2.30
N ARG A 12 -25.07 -8.38 -1.19
CA ARG A 12 -24.09 -7.29 -1.10
C ARG A 12 -22.70 -7.91 -1.14
N GLN A 13 -22.04 -7.76 -2.28
CA GLN A 13 -20.63 -8.04 -2.46
C GLN A 13 -19.80 -7.25 -1.42
N PRO A 14 -18.85 -7.86 -0.70
CA PRO A 14 -17.83 -7.10 -0.01
C PRO A 14 -16.80 -6.65 -1.05
N LEU A 15 -16.97 -5.42 -1.58
CA LEU A 15 -15.91 -4.67 -2.24
C LEU A 15 -14.96 -4.11 -1.17
N SER A 16 -14.22 -4.98 -0.49
CA SER A 16 -13.15 -4.57 0.43
C SER A 16 -11.90 -5.40 0.13
N ALA A 17 -11.26 -5.06 -1.00
CA ALA A 17 -9.92 -5.53 -1.37
C ALA A 17 -9.14 -4.47 -2.18
N ALA A 18 -9.55 -3.20 -2.13
CA ALA A 18 -9.05 -2.16 -3.06
C ALA A 18 -8.11 -1.10 -2.45
N VAL A 19 -7.70 -1.21 -1.18
CA VAL A 19 -6.88 -0.15 -0.53
C VAL A 19 -5.38 -0.50 -0.40
N MET A 20 -4.92 -1.69 -0.80
CA MET A 20 -3.50 -2.10 -0.62
C MET A 20 -2.76 -2.43 -1.93
N ALA A 21 -3.23 -1.96 -3.08
CA ALA A 21 -2.46 -2.00 -4.32
C ALA A 21 -2.07 -0.58 -4.73
N ALA A 22 -1.04 -0.03 -4.07
CA ALA A 22 -0.28 1.07 -4.67
C ALA A 22 0.57 0.47 -5.80
N PRO A 23 0.36 0.84 -7.07
CA PRO A 23 1.27 0.39 -8.13
C PRO A 23 2.61 1.09 -7.95
N SER A 24 3.69 0.32 -7.70
CA SER A 24 5.06 0.79 -7.90
C SER A 24 5.26 1.08 -9.39
N LEU A 25 4.95 2.31 -9.81
CA LEU A 25 5.24 2.83 -11.15
C LEU A 25 6.75 3.02 -11.32
N THR A 26 7.51 1.94 -11.50
CA THR A 26 8.94 2.06 -11.83
C THR A 26 9.47 1.00 -12.80
N GLN A 27 8.62 0.17 -13.44
CA GLN A 27 9.16 -0.86 -14.36
C GLN A 27 8.35 -1.14 -15.63
N GLN A 28 7.78 -0.11 -16.27
CA GLN A 28 7.26 -0.25 -17.64
C GLN A 28 7.68 0.91 -18.54
N ARG A 29 8.98 1.01 -18.78
CA ARG A 29 9.52 1.76 -19.92
C ARG A 29 10.72 1.01 -20.48
N ARG A 30 10.48 0.16 -21.49
CA ARG A 30 11.45 -0.21 -22.54
C ARG A 30 10.78 -1.15 -23.54
N LEU A 31 9.92 -0.62 -24.40
CA LEU A 31 9.76 -1.14 -25.76
C LEU A 31 9.53 0.03 -26.72
N CYS A 32 10.59 0.34 -27.45
CA CYS A 32 10.68 0.84 -28.81
C CYS A 32 9.49 1.59 -29.44
N ALA A 33 9.71 2.86 -29.74
CA ALA A 33 9.23 3.47 -30.98
C ALA A 33 10.32 4.41 -31.52
N CYS A 34 11.15 3.88 -32.43
CA CYS A 34 11.98 4.67 -33.33
C CYS A 34 11.05 5.48 -34.25
N GLY A 35 10.96 6.78 -34.01
CA GLY A 35 10.27 7.73 -34.88
C GLY A 35 11.16 8.94 -35.12
N ALA A 36 11.96 8.87 -36.19
CA ALA A 36 12.78 9.98 -36.64
C ALA A 36 11.92 11.15 -37.16
N SER A 37 12.19 12.37 -36.71
CA SER A 37 12.06 13.54 -37.60
C SER A 37 12.87 14.73 -37.12
N ARG A 38 13.85 15.07 -37.96
CA ARG A 38 14.70 16.26 -37.95
C ARG A 38 13.86 17.54 -38.02
N LYS A 39 14.28 18.59 -37.32
CA LYS A 39 14.41 19.96 -37.88
C LYS A 39 15.17 20.89 -36.92
N ASN A 40 16.43 21.12 -37.31
CA ASN A 40 17.00 22.45 -37.53
C ASN A 40 16.86 23.50 -36.41
N ARG A 41 17.88 23.62 -35.55
CA ARG A 41 18.23 24.91 -34.93
C ARG A 41 19.72 25.19 -35.07
N LYS A 42 19.96 26.23 -35.85
CA LYS A 42 21.23 26.86 -36.20
C LYS A 42 21.50 27.96 -35.16
N GLY A 43 22.70 27.99 -34.57
CA GLY A 43 23.24 29.22 -33.98
C GLY A 43 24.10 29.06 -32.72
N GLY A 44 25.41 29.32 -32.89
CA GLY A 44 26.34 29.93 -31.92
C GLY A 44 26.70 29.08 -30.70
N GLY A 45 27.94 28.66 -30.45
CA GLY A 45 29.20 29.38 -30.64
C GLY A 45 29.79 29.67 -29.25
N GLY A 46 30.88 28.96 -28.88
CA GLY A 46 31.57 29.20 -27.61
C GLY A 46 32.42 27.99 -27.21
N GLY A 47 33.73 28.07 -27.47
CA GLY A 47 34.65 26.95 -27.43
C GLY A 47 35.25 26.62 -26.06
N GLY A 48 35.86 25.43 -26.03
CA GLY A 48 37.10 25.18 -25.30
C GLY A 48 36.98 24.44 -23.96
N LYS A 49 37.16 23.11 -23.98
CA LYS A 49 38.40 22.48 -23.48
C LYS A 49 38.37 20.98 -23.74
N ARG A 50 39.46 20.53 -24.37
CA ARG A 50 39.83 19.14 -24.65
C ARG A 50 40.12 18.42 -23.32
N GLY A 51 39.63 17.20 -23.17
CA GLY A 51 39.99 16.36 -22.03
C GLY A 51 39.26 15.02 -22.04
N GLY A 52 39.94 13.98 -22.54
CA GLY A 52 39.65 12.58 -22.24
C GLY A 52 38.41 11.99 -22.89
N CYS A 53 38.55 11.49 -24.12
CA CYS A 53 37.72 10.40 -24.60
C CYS A 53 38.06 9.16 -23.78
N SER A 54 37.47 9.03 -22.59
CA SER A 54 37.37 7.71 -21.94
C SER A 54 36.49 6.88 -22.86
N GLU A 55 37.12 5.96 -23.60
CA GLU A 55 36.47 4.85 -24.28
C GLU A 55 35.37 4.31 -23.39
N VAL A 56 34.13 4.62 -23.77
CA VAL A 56 32.93 3.99 -23.22
C VAL A 56 33.02 2.56 -23.71
N ASN A 57 33.72 1.73 -22.93
CA ASN A 57 33.86 0.31 -23.14
C ASN A 57 32.43 -0.24 -23.09
N SER A 58 31.83 -0.35 -24.27
CA SER A 58 30.52 -0.93 -24.49
C SER A 58 30.73 -2.42 -24.28
N SER A 59 30.81 -2.80 -23.01
CA SER A 59 31.00 -4.18 -22.59
C SER A 59 29.82 -4.94 -23.16
N ALA A 60 30.07 -5.68 -24.24
CA ALA A 60 29.20 -6.75 -24.68
C ALA A 60 29.02 -7.63 -23.45
N SER A 61 27.87 -7.50 -22.78
CA SER A 61 27.50 -8.30 -21.64
C SER A 61 27.51 -9.75 -22.12
N ASP A 62 28.49 -10.51 -21.63
CA ASP A 62 28.67 -11.91 -21.95
C ASP A 62 27.34 -12.63 -21.66
N PRO A 63 26.70 -13.26 -22.66
CA PRO A 63 25.38 -13.90 -22.49
C PRO A 63 25.40 -14.98 -21.39
N ALA A 64 26.56 -15.56 -21.10
CA ALA A 64 26.72 -16.48 -19.97
C ALA A 64 26.54 -15.79 -18.60
N SER A 65 26.96 -14.53 -18.48
CA SER A 65 26.78 -13.72 -17.27
C SER A 65 25.31 -13.34 -17.06
N GLU A 66 24.59 -13.04 -18.13
CA GLU A 66 23.15 -12.71 -18.07
C GLU A 66 22.30 -13.92 -17.68
N ALA A 67 22.57 -15.10 -18.26
CA ALA A 67 21.88 -16.33 -17.92
C ALA A 67 22.06 -16.72 -16.45
N HIS A 68 23.27 -16.55 -15.90
CA HIS A 68 23.53 -16.81 -14.48
C HIS A 68 22.75 -15.87 -13.57
N ARG A 69 22.74 -14.56 -13.87
CA ARG A 69 21.96 -13.56 -13.11
C ARG A 69 20.46 -13.87 -13.12
N LEU A 70 19.93 -14.33 -14.25
CA LEU A 70 18.53 -14.74 -14.36
C LEU A 70 18.24 -15.97 -13.49
N GLN A 71 19.13 -16.97 -13.48
CA GLN A 71 18.97 -18.15 -12.62
C GLN A 71 19.02 -17.79 -11.14
N ASP A 72 19.91 -16.88 -10.73
CA ASP A 72 19.99 -16.41 -9.35
C ASP A 72 18.71 -15.67 -8.94
N ALA A 73 18.21 -14.77 -9.79
CA ALA A 73 16.94 -14.08 -9.54
C ALA A 73 15.75 -15.04 -9.41
N ILE A 74 15.70 -16.11 -10.23
CA ILE A 74 14.67 -17.16 -10.12
C ILE A 74 14.80 -17.92 -8.80
N ARG A 75 16.02 -18.26 -8.37
CA ARG A 75 16.26 -18.94 -7.10
C ARG A 75 15.86 -18.07 -5.91
N GLU A 76 16.25 -16.80 -5.91
CA GLU A 76 15.90 -15.83 -4.87
C GLU A 76 14.39 -15.62 -4.77
N SER A 77 13.71 -15.42 -5.91
CA SER A 77 12.25 -15.28 -5.96
C SER A 77 11.54 -16.52 -5.41
N ARG A 78 12.01 -17.72 -5.78
CA ARG A 78 11.46 -18.97 -5.25
C ARG A 78 11.67 -19.09 -3.74
N GLN A 79 12.84 -18.68 -3.25
CA GLN A 79 13.13 -18.71 -1.83
C GLN A 79 12.21 -17.76 -1.05
N GLN A 80 11.97 -16.55 -1.55
CA GLN A 80 11.04 -15.60 -0.94
C GLN A 80 9.62 -16.16 -0.88
N GLN A 81 9.14 -16.81 -1.95
CA GLN A 81 7.84 -17.47 -1.97
C GLN A 81 7.73 -18.57 -0.91
N LEU A 82 8.78 -19.38 -0.74
CA LEU A 82 8.81 -20.44 0.27
C LEU A 82 8.80 -19.88 1.69
N VAL A 83 9.55 -18.81 1.95
CA VAL A 83 9.57 -18.13 3.26
C VAL A 83 8.20 -17.53 3.58
N ALA A 84 7.58 -16.85 2.62
CA ALA A 84 6.23 -16.30 2.78
C ALA A 84 5.18 -17.41 3.04
N ALA A 85 5.27 -18.53 2.32
CA ALA A 85 4.37 -19.66 2.50
C ALA A 85 4.57 -20.36 3.86
N ASP A 86 5.81 -20.53 4.31
CA ASP A 86 6.12 -21.09 5.64
C ASP A 86 5.56 -20.20 6.77
N MET A 87 5.72 -18.87 6.64
CA MET A 87 5.15 -17.94 7.62
C MET A 87 3.62 -18.00 7.65
N LEU A 88 2.97 -18.10 6.49
CA LEU A 88 1.51 -18.25 6.43
C LEU A 88 1.06 -19.57 7.07
N ALA A 89 1.79 -20.66 6.82
CA ALA A 89 1.51 -21.96 7.42
C ALA A 89 1.62 -21.91 8.95
N LYS A 90 2.64 -21.23 9.49
CA LYS A 90 2.80 -21.01 10.94
C LYS A 90 1.61 -20.28 11.54
N LEU A 91 1.15 -19.20 10.91
CA LEU A 91 -0.02 -18.43 11.39
C LEU A 91 -1.32 -19.25 11.34
N LEU A 92 -1.49 -20.10 10.32
CA LEU A 92 -2.68 -20.96 10.19
C LEU A 92 -2.69 -22.15 11.16
N GLN A 93 -1.53 -22.58 11.63
CA GLN A 93 -1.37 -23.70 12.57
C GLN A 93 -1.32 -23.26 14.03
N ALA A 94 -1.06 -21.97 14.28
CA ALA A 94 -1.00 -21.42 15.62
C ALA A 94 -2.35 -21.50 16.34
N GLU A 95 -2.31 -21.84 17.63
CA GLU A 95 -3.49 -21.75 18.51
C GLU A 95 -3.90 -20.29 18.71
N ASP A 96 -2.90 -19.41 18.88
CA ASP A 96 -3.05 -17.95 18.85
C ASP A 96 -2.22 -17.34 17.70
N PRO A 97 -2.86 -17.05 16.55
CA PRO A 97 -2.19 -16.40 15.42
C PRO A 97 -1.65 -14.99 15.74
N GLN A 98 -2.23 -14.30 16.73
CA GLN A 98 -1.83 -12.94 17.08
C GLN A 98 -0.50 -12.94 17.83
N GLU A 99 -0.29 -13.87 18.76
CA GLU A 99 0.99 -14.01 19.45
C GLU A 99 2.12 -14.36 18.48
N VAL A 100 1.90 -15.34 17.59
CA VAL A 100 2.88 -15.72 16.57
C VAL A 100 3.16 -14.55 15.63
N ALA A 101 2.15 -13.81 15.21
CA ALA A 101 2.36 -12.62 14.37
C ALA A 101 3.23 -11.54 15.07
N GLN A 102 3.06 -11.33 16.37
CA GLN A 102 3.87 -10.39 17.15
C GLN A 102 5.34 -10.85 17.24
N GLN A 103 5.57 -12.15 17.42
CA GLN A 103 6.93 -12.71 17.47
C GLN A 103 7.68 -12.58 16.14
N TYR A 104 6.97 -12.68 15.00
CA TYR A 104 7.57 -12.70 13.66
C TYR A 104 7.30 -11.41 12.84
N THR A 105 7.11 -10.26 13.49
CA THR A 105 6.77 -8.99 12.82
C THR A 105 7.73 -8.57 11.70
N ASP A 106 9.01 -8.90 11.80
CA ASP A 106 10.01 -8.61 10.75
C ASP A 106 9.80 -9.45 9.49
N SER A 107 9.31 -10.68 9.64
CA SER A 107 8.99 -11.59 8.52
C SER A 107 7.64 -11.25 7.85
N LEU A 108 6.82 -10.40 8.49
CA LEU A 108 5.58 -9.87 7.92
C LEU A 108 5.87 -8.68 7.00
N ASP A 109 6.46 -8.97 5.85
CA ASP A 109 6.82 -7.99 4.83
C ASP A 109 5.75 -7.88 3.71
N GLU A 110 5.99 -6.98 2.75
CA GLU A 110 5.07 -6.77 1.61
C GLU A 110 4.92 -8.02 0.75
N GLN A 111 5.99 -8.81 0.58
CA GLN A 111 5.96 -10.04 -0.22
C GLN A 111 5.07 -11.10 0.44
N PHE A 112 5.16 -11.24 1.76
CA PHE A 112 4.25 -12.07 2.54
C PHE A 112 2.79 -11.69 2.32
N PHE A 113 2.43 -10.41 2.48
CA PHE A 113 1.04 -9.97 2.30
C PHE A 113 0.55 -10.15 0.85
N TRP A 114 1.40 -9.95 -0.15
CA TRP A 114 1.04 -10.18 -1.55
C TRP A 114 0.77 -11.67 -1.84
N GLN A 115 1.64 -12.55 -1.34
CA GLN A 115 1.48 -13.99 -1.50
C GLN A 115 0.25 -14.51 -0.75
N ALA A 116 0.02 -14.07 0.48
CA ALA A 116 -1.15 -14.46 1.27
C ALA A 116 -2.48 -14.00 0.63
N ASN A 117 -2.52 -12.78 0.06
CA ASN A 117 -3.67 -12.30 -0.70
C ASN A 117 -3.93 -13.11 -1.97
N THR A 118 -2.87 -13.62 -2.61
CA THR A 118 -3.00 -14.53 -3.76
C THR A 118 -3.71 -15.83 -3.34
N PHE A 119 -3.27 -16.45 -2.23
CA PHE A 119 -3.94 -17.65 -1.70
C PHE A 119 -5.38 -17.39 -1.26
N LEU A 120 -5.65 -16.26 -0.59
CA LEU A 120 -7.00 -15.86 -0.23
C LEU A 120 -7.90 -15.71 -1.47
N SER A 121 -7.38 -15.10 -2.53
CA SER A 121 -8.10 -14.93 -3.79
C SER A 121 -8.39 -16.27 -4.48
N MET A 122 -7.46 -17.23 -4.42
CA MET A 122 -7.68 -18.59 -4.92
C MET A 122 -8.75 -19.32 -4.11
N ALA A 123 -8.67 -19.30 -2.78
CA ALA A 123 -9.65 -19.92 -1.90
C ALA A 123 -11.07 -19.35 -2.10
N LYS A 124 -11.18 -18.04 -2.34
CA LYS A 124 -12.46 -17.38 -2.68
C LYS A 124 -13.02 -17.87 -4.02
N LYS A 125 -12.17 -18.05 -5.04
CA LYS A 125 -12.58 -18.57 -6.36
C LYS A 125 -13.01 -20.03 -6.30
N GLU A 126 -12.37 -20.83 -5.46
CA GLU A 126 -12.73 -22.23 -5.22
C GLU A 126 -13.99 -22.39 -4.38
N GLY A 127 -14.47 -21.33 -3.73
CA GLY A 127 -15.65 -21.35 -2.88
C GLY A 127 -15.43 -22.05 -1.53
N ASN A 128 -14.18 -22.23 -1.11
CA ASN A 128 -13.86 -22.88 0.16
C ASN A 128 -13.97 -21.88 1.33
N ALA A 129 -15.21 -21.69 1.81
CA ALA A 129 -15.52 -20.69 2.84
C ALA A 129 -14.73 -20.90 4.15
N GLU A 130 -14.45 -22.14 4.53
CA GLU A 130 -13.68 -22.44 5.73
C GLU A 130 -12.23 -21.95 5.61
N VAL A 131 -11.57 -22.27 4.50
CA VAL A 131 -10.20 -21.83 4.23
C VAL A 131 -10.13 -20.30 4.11
N VAL A 132 -11.12 -19.68 3.46
CA VAL A 132 -11.22 -18.21 3.38
C VAL A 132 -11.29 -17.60 4.77
N ALA A 133 -12.17 -18.09 5.64
CA ALA A 133 -12.32 -17.55 7.00
C ALA A 133 -11.01 -17.69 7.82
N ARG A 134 -10.33 -18.84 7.72
CA ARG A 134 -9.04 -19.06 8.39
C ARG A 134 -7.94 -18.13 7.87
N LEU A 135 -7.85 -17.95 6.55
CA LEU A 135 -6.89 -17.03 5.93
C LEU A 135 -7.17 -15.58 6.31
N GLU A 136 -8.43 -15.15 6.34
CA GLU A 136 -8.81 -13.80 6.75
C GLU A 136 -8.46 -13.54 8.22
N ALA A 137 -8.71 -14.51 9.12
CA ALA A 137 -8.33 -14.40 10.53
C ALA A 137 -6.80 -14.31 10.71
N ALA A 138 -6.04 -15.17 10.03
CA ALA A 138 -4.57 -15.14 10.09
C ALA A 138 -3.99 -13.83 9.52
N LEU A 139 -4.51 -13.36 8.38
CA LEU A 139 -4.08 -12.10 7.78
C LEU A 139 -4.43 -10.89 8.65
N LYS A 140 -5.59 -10.91 9.31
CA LYS A 140 -5.98 -9.86 10.26
C LYS A 140 -5.00 -9.80 11.43
N ALA A 141 -4.67 -10.95 12.03
CA ALA A 141 -3.70 -11.02 13.12
C ALA A 141 -2.31 -10.52 12.70
N ALA A 142 -1.83 -10.94 11.52
CA ALA A 142 -0.57 -10.46 10.94
C ALA A 142 -0.58 -8.94 10.71
N PHE A 143 -1.68 -8.41 10.17
CA PHE A 143 -1.81 -6.99 9.90
C PHE A 143 -1.81 -6.17 11.21
N GLU A 144 -2.54 -6.61 12.23
CA GLU A 144 -2.58 -5.95 13.54
C GLU A 144 -1.20 -5.92 14.20
N ALA A 145 -0.47 -7.03 14.18
CA ALA A 145 0.90 -7.09 14.70
C ALA A 145 1.83 -6.13 13.96
N LYS A 146 1.77 -6.08 12.62
CA LYS A 146 2.58 -5.16 11.83
C LYS A 146 2.18 -3.70 12.09
N GLN A 147 0.88 -3.42 12.17
CA GLN A 147 0.32 -2.10 12.41
C GLN A 147 0.78 -1.53 13.76
N ALA A 148 0.90 -2.37 14.79
CA ALA A 148 1.39 -1.98 16.11
C ALA A 148 2.85 -1.49 16.11
N THR A 149 3.67 -1.94 15.14
CA THR A 149 5.06 -1.48 14.99
C THR A 149 5.19 -0.11 14.33
N LEU A 150 4.12 0.39 13.70
CA LEU A 150 4.15 1.66 12.99
C LEU A 150 4.09 2.84 13.97
N ARG A 151 4.55 4.00 13.52
CA ARG A 151 4.39 5.24 14.30
C ARG A 151 2.91 5.57 14.53
N PRO A 152 2.51 6.12 15.69
CA PRO A 152 1.11 6.42 16.01
C PRO A 152 0.40 7.26 14.94
N GLU A 153 1.09 8.21 14.30
CA GLU A 153 0.52 9.05 13.25
C GLU A 153 0.14 8.23 12.01
N ILE A 154 0.98 7.26 11.64
CA ILE A 154 0.72 6.33 10.53
C ILE A 154 -0.41 5.37 10.93
N GLN A 155 -0.46 4.94 12.20
CA GLN A 155 -1.55 4.12 12.71
C GLN A 155 -2.90 4.81 12.65
N LEU A 156 -2.96 6.08 13.05
CA LEU A 156 -4.17 6.90 12.94
C LEU A 156 -4.57 7.07 11.48
N LEU A 157 -3.61 7.37 10.60
CA LEU A 157 -3.89 7.55 9.17
C LEU A 157 -4.46 6.29 8.52
N ASN A 158 -3.89 5.11 8.79
CA ASN A 158 -4.40 3.85 8.24
C ASN A 158 -5.83 3.57 8.70
N ARG A 159 -6.15 3.85 9.98
CA ARG A 159 -7.53 3.72 10.50
C ARG A 159 -8.49 4.68 9.80
N LEU A 160 -8.08 5.92 9.55
CA LEU A 160 -8.90 6.93 8.84
C LEU A 160 -9.08 6.60 7.36
N LEU A 161 -8.07 6.02 6.71
CA LEU A 161 -8.17 5.54 5.33
C LEU A 161 -9.03 4.28 5.20
N ALA A 162 -9.12 3.45 6.24
CA ALA A 162 -10.01 2.31 6.27
C ALA A 162 -11.48 2.71 6.50
N ALA A 163 -11.74 3.81 7.22
CA ALA A 163 -13.08 4.34 7.41
C ALA A 163 -13.70 4.81 6.08
N GLU A 164 -14.85 4.27 5.72
CA GLU A 164 -15.55 4.56 4.45
C GLU A 164 -16.43 5.81 4.58
N THR A 165 -17.02 6.03 5.77
CA THR A 165 -17.98 7.12 6.01
C THR A 165 -17.42 8.20 6.94
N ALA A 166 -18.06 9.38 6.94
CA ALA A 166 -17.68 10.47 7.85
C ALA A 166 -17.89 10.10 9.32
N GLU A 167 -18.97 9.38 9.63
CA GLU A 167 -19.29 8.92 10.99
C GLU A 167 -18.22 7.97 11.51
N GLN A 168 -17.75 7.02 10.69
CA GLN A 168 -16.66 6.12 11.04
C GLN A 168 -15.35 6.89 11.30
N ARG A 169 -15.05 7.92 10.49
CA ARG A 169 -13.87 8.77 10.73
C ARG A 169 -14.00 9.55 12.04
N GLN A 170 -15.17 10.09 12.35
CA GLN A 170 -15.43 10.78 13.60
C GLN A 170 -15.28 9.85 14.81
N GLN A 171 -15.69 8.59 14.70
CA GLN A 171 -15.44 7.59 15.74
C GLN A 171 -13.94 7.35 15.96
N VAL A 172 -13.15 7.22 14.89
CA VAL A 172 -11.70 7.07 14.98
C VAL A 172 -11.04 8.32 15.59
N LEU A 173 -11.47 9.52 15.20
CA LEU A 173 -10.95 10.80 15.74
C LEU A 173 -11.43 11.12 17.16
N GLY A 174 -12.56 10.53 17.57
CA GLY A 174 -13.10 10.64 18.92
C GLY A 174 -12.32 9.84 19.96
N ALA A 175 -11.50 8.88 19.52
CA ALA A 175 -10.64 8.11 20.41
C ALA A 175 -9.65 9.04 21.14
N PRO A 176 -9.40 8.84 22.45
CA PRO A 176 -8.56 9.73 23.25
C PRO A 176 -7.13 9.83 22.71
N GLU A 177 -6.59 8.73 22.18
CA GLU A 177 -5.25 8.72 21.58
C GLU A 177 -5.16 9.53 20.29
N ALA A 178 -6.28 9.76 19.60
CA ALA A 178 -6.27 10.48 18.33
C ALA A 178 -5.91 11.95 18.54
N ALA A 179 -6.49 12.61 19.54
CA ALA A 179 -6.18 14.02 19.85
C ALA A 179 -4.70 14.20 20.21
N ALA A 180 -4.15 13.32 21.06
CA ALA A 180 -2.73 13.33 21.38
C ALA A 180 -1.86 13.13 20.14
N THR A 181 -2.21 12.16 19.29
CA THR A 181 -1.48 11.85 18.06
C THR A 181 -1.50 13.01 17.05
N LEU A 182 -2.61 13.75 16.94
CA LEU A 182 -2.72 14.91 16.05
C LEU A 182 -1.84 16.08 16.49
N ALA A 183 -1.59 16.22 17.80
CA ALA A 183 -0.73 17.25 18.37
C ALA A 183 0.77 16.88 18.40
N MET A 184 1.11 15.59 18.22
CA MET A 184 2.49 15.11 18.28
C MET A 184 3.38 15.66 17.14
N ASN A 185 4.69 15.78 17.44
CA ASN A 185 5.77 16.01 16.49
C ASN A 185 5.51 17.15 15.48
N ASP A 186 5.24 18.35 15.97
CA ASP A 186 5.01 19.55 15.14
C ASP A 186 3.96 19.34 14.04
N ARG A 187 2.86 18.66 14.40
CA ARG A 187 1.76 18.35 13.48
C ARG A 187 2.21 17.49 12.28
N TYR A 188 3.15 16.56 12.50
CA TYR A 188 3.67 15.64 11.47
C TYR A 188 2.57 14.92 10.70
N PHE A 189 1.49 14.50 11.38
CA PHE A 189 0.33 13.88 10.75
C PHE A 189 -0.21 14.69 9.56
N PHE A 190 -0.36 16.01 9.74
CA PHE A 190 -0.88 16.90 8.69
C PHE A 190 0.12 17.09 7.54
N GLN A 191 1.42 17.11 7.84
CA GLN A 191 2.46 17.16 6.81
C GLN A 191 2.45 15.89 5.94
N LEU A 192 2.33 14.73 6.57
CA LEU A 192 2.19 13.44 5.89
C LEU A 192 0.96 13.41 4.98
N LEU A 193 -0.20 13.82 5.51
CA LEU A 193 -1.46 13.85 4.78
C LEU A 193 -1.39 14.82 3.58
N GLY A 194 -0.82 16.01 3.77
CA GLY A 194 -0.63 17.00 2.71
C GLY A 194 0.29 16.50 1.59
N ARG A 195 1.38 15.80 1.93
CA ARG A 195 2.26 15.17 0.94
C ARG A 195 1.54 14.10 0.14
N MET A 196 0.76 13.24 0.79
CA MET A 196 -0.03 12.21 0.09
C MET A 196 -1.05 12.83 -0.86
N ALA A 197 -1.79 13.85 -0.42
CA ALA A 197 -2.74 14.55 -1.28
C ALA A 197 -2.05 15.20 -2.48
N GLN A 198 -0.87 15.79 -2.28
CA GLN A 198 -0.07 16.35 -3.37
C GLN A 198 0.40 15.28 -4.36
N ASP A 199 0.89 14.14 -3.88
CA ASP A 199 1.37 13.05 -4.72
C ASP A 199 0.23 12.41 -5.52
N VAL A 200 -0.96 12.23 -4.93
CA VAL A 200 -2.18 11.82 -5.64
C VAL A 200 -2.62 12.89 -6.65
N GLY A 201 -2.51 14.17 -6.31
CA GLY A 201 -2.82 15.30 -7.19
C GLY A 201 -1.96 15.36 -8.45
N ARG A 202 -0.75 14.80 -8.43
CA ARG A 202 0.18 14.74 -9.58
C ARG A 202 -0.11 13.57 -10.52
N GLN A 203 -0.94 12.61 -10.12
CA GLN A 203 -1.29 11.48 -10.98
C GLN A 203 -2.21 11.93 -12.13
N PRO A 204 -2.20 11.21 -13.27
CA PRO A 204 -3.16 11.45 -14.35
C PRO A 204 -4.61 11.45 -13.84
N GLU A 205 -5.49 12.23 -14.49
CA GLU A 205 -6.89 12.33 -14.10
C GLU A 205 -7.61 10.98 -14.29
N GLY A 206 -8.46 10.62 -13.33
CA GLY A 206 -9.27 9.41 -13.33
C GLY A 206 -10.15 9.31 -12.09
N ASP A 207 -11.21 8.50 -12.14
CA ASP A 207 -12.23 8.41 -11.09
C ASP A 207 -11.65 8.00 -9.73
N GLN A 208 -10.68 7.07 -9.73
CA GLN A 208 -9.99 6.61 -8.52
C GLN A 208 -9.18 7.73 -7.87
N ARG A 209 -8.50 8.56 -8.67
CA ARG A 209 -7.74 9.71 -8.17
C ARG A 209 -8.68 10.72 -7.51
N ALA A 210 -9.77 11.09 -8.18
CA ALA A 210 -10.75 12.04 -7.64
C ALA A 210 -11.36 11.54 -6.32
N THR A 211 -11.74 10.26 -6.27
CA THR A 211 -12.28 9.62 -5.06
C THR A 211 -11.29 9.64 -3.90
N LEU A 212 -10.03 9.26 -4.16
CA LEU A 212 -9.00 9.24 -3.13
C LEU A 212 -8.65 10.64 -2.64
N LEU A 213 -8.54 11.62 -3.54
CA LEU A 213 -8.24 13.00 -3.18
C LEU A 213 -9.35 13.61 -2.32
N ALA A 214 -10.62 13.43 -2.71
CA ALA A 214 -11.75 13.85 -1.90
C ALA A 214 -11.75 13.18 -0.50
N LYS A 215 -11.37 11.90 -0.42
CA LYS A 215 -11.23 11.20 0.86
C LYS A 215 -10.14 11.81 1.74
N LEU A 216 -8.97 12.09 1.18
CA LEU A 216 -7.85 12.71 1.90
C LEU A 216 -8.19 14.11 2.40
N GLU A 217 -8.87 14.93 1.58
CA GLU A 217 -9.35 16.26 1.96
C GLU A 217 -10.41 16.17 3.08
N GLY A 218 -11.33 15.22 3.00
CA GLY A 218 -12.31 14.97 4.05
C GLY A 218 -11.65 14.57 5.38
N ILE A 219 -10.67 13.65 5.34
CA ILE A 219 -9.88 13.28 6.52
C ILE A 219 -9.16 14.50 7.10
N GLN A 220 -8.59 15.35 6.24
CA GLN A 220 -7.86 16.54 6.67
C GLN A 220 -8.79 17.52 7.41
N ALA A 221 -9.97 17.81 6.85
CA ALA A 221 -10.95 18.70 7.45
C ALA A 221 -11.45 18.16 8.81
N ASP A 222 -11.83 16.88 8.86
CA ASP A 222 -12.30 16.23 10.08
C ASP A 222 -11.22 16.26 11.19
N ALA A 223 -9.97 15.96 10.84
CA ALA A 223 -8.85 15.97 11.78
C ALA A 223 -8.49 17.39 12.27
N GLN A 224 -8.56 18.41 11.40
CA GLN A 224 -8.35 19.80 11.78
C GLN A 224 -9.41 20.28 12.77
N GLN A 225 -10.68 19.94 12.52
CA GLN A 225 -11.77 20.26 13.43
C GLN A 225 -11.57 19.61 14.81
N ARG A 226 -11.16 18.34 14.84
CA ARG A 226 -10.86 17.64 16.12
C ARG A 226 -9.69 18.27 16.86
N ALA A 227 -8.62 18.62 16.15
CA ALA A 227 -7.43 19.24 16.75
C ALA A 227 -7.78 20.61 17.35
N ALA A 228 -8.52 21.46 16.62
CA ALA A 228 -8.97 22.76 17.12
C ALA A 228 -9.90 22.62 18.35
N GLY A 229 -10.80 21.63 18.34
CA GLY A 229 -11.66 21.34 19.49
C GLY A 229 -10.88 20.87 20.72
N ALA A 230 -9.86 20.04 20.54
CA ALA A 230 -8.99 19.58 21.63
C ALA A 230 -8.15 20.72 22.22
N GLU A 231 -7.66 21.64 21.38
CA GLU A 231 -6.93 22.84 21.83
C GLU A 231 -7.84 23.78 22.65
N ALA A 232 -9.10 23.94 22.23
CA ALA A 232 -10.08 24.73 22.98
C ALA A 232 -10.46 24.09 24.32
N GLU A 233 -10.63 22.76 24.37
CA GLU A 233 -10.91 22.01 25.59
C GLU A 233 -9.73 22.08 26.59
N ALA A 234 -8.49 22.02 26.10
CA ALA A 234 -7.31 22.13 26.94
C ALA A 234 -7.05 23.55 27.49
N ALA A 235 -7.66 24.57 26.90
CA ALA A 235 -7.53 25.97 27.32
C ALA A 235 -8.62 26.42 28.31
N ALA A 236 -9.69 25.64 28.48
CA ALA A 236 -10.82 25.90 29.37
C ALA A 236 -10.56 25.40 30.80
#